data_AF-A0A7G6SSB6-F1
#
_entry.id   AF-A0A7G6SSB6-F1
#
_cell.length_a   1.000
_cell.length_b   1.000
_cell.length_c   1.000
_cell.angle_alpha   90.00
_cell.angle_beta   90.00
_cell.angle_gamma   90.00
#
_symmetry.space_group_name_H-M   'P 1'
#
loop_
_entity.id
_entity.type
_entity.pdbx_description
1 polymer ?
#
loop_
_entity_poly.entity_id
_entity_poly.type
_entity_poly.pdbx_seq_one_letter_code
_entity_poly.pdbx_strand_id
1 'polypeptide(L)'
;MIDAVGIGLIGGFCVGVLCGRSAWVARKDKAELEQPSTYELKRNVEEAEGRYLEVLRREMANILMVSNPDTMLTAYDKAWRYQREIVAADPERRNADLHSITQKFKYYREFELLGTRHFVPYEAAMFSFSEDEVADRYVEISKMLILRRTIFGGEKTNQVFDDQEYEVLSKSVRAQKDRAFRAKIEHAMARFYAFSSGYDQSPGATNAPRPEFDMGDVSVFRLRSASFTPENENGIVFKLTGEYAVYTTFHDHERCRTYQSYYRSNASFGERQALEMR
;
A
#
# COMPACT_ATOMS: atom_id res chain seq x y z
N MET A 1 -41.45 -24.73 -53.06
CA MET A 1 -39.99 -24.73 -53.24
C MET A 1 -39.38 -24.53 -51.87
N ILE A 2 -38.88 -25.64 -51.33
CA ILE A 2 -38.11 -25.73 -50.10
C ILE A 2 -36.65 -25.80 -50.56
N ASP A 3 -35.79 -24.98 -49.96
CA ASP A 3 -34.34 -25.15 -49.77
C ASP A 3 -33.93 -23.95 -48.89
N ALA A 4 -33.66 -24.05 -47.57
CA ALA A 4 -32.69 -24.84 -46.81
C ALA A 4 -31.24 -24.32 -46.92
N VAL A 5 -30.65 -24.10 -45.72
CA VAL A 5 -29.20 -24.02 -45.40
C VAL A 5 -28.54 -22.64 -45.66
N GLY A 6 -27.77 -22.03 -44.75
CA GLY A 6 -27.06 -22.61 -43.62
C GLY A 6 -26.64 -21.62 -42.53
N ILE A 7 -26.56 -22.21 -41.33
CA ILE A 7 -26.04 -21.70 -40.07
C ILE A 7 -24.51 -21.63 -40.18
N GLY A 8 -23.93 -20.44 -39.99
CA GLY A 8 -22.50 -20.23 -39.86
C GLY A 8 -22.10 -20.10 -38.39
N LEU A 9 -21.90 -21.23 -37.72
CA LEU A 9 -21.25 -21.36 -36.42
C LEU A 9 -19.73 -21.21 -36.61
N ILE A 10 -19.16 -20.10 -36.16
CA ILE A 10 -17.73 -19.94 -35.88
C ILE A 10 -17.63 -19.96 -34.34
N GLY A 11 -17.01 -20.92 -33.65
CA GLY A 11 -15.95 -21.83 -34.03
C GLY A 11 -14.69 -21.50 -33.23
N GLY A 12 -14.62 -21.99 -31.98
CA GLY A 12 -13.37 -22.33 -31.30
C GLY A 12 -12.63 -21.22 -30.54
N PHE A 13 -12.72 -21.22 -29.21
CA PHE A 13 -11.65 -20.68 -28.36
C PHE A 13 -11.05 -21.80 -27.51
N CYS A 14 -9.81 -22.12 -27.84
CA CYS A 14 -8.95 -23.08 -27.15
C CYS A 14 -8.64 -22.60 -25.73
N VAL A 15 -9.31 -23.15 -24.73
CA VAL A 15 -8.84 -23.07 -23.34
C VAL A 15 -7.86 -24.22 -23.13
N GLY A 16 -6.58 -23.91 -23.21
CA GLY A 16 -5.49 -24.84 -22.95
C GLY A 16 -5.47 -25.28 -21.50
N VAL A 17 -5.99 -26.48 -21.24
CA VAL A 17 -5.80 -27.23 -19.99
C VAL A 17 -4.38 -27.80 -20.00
N LEU A 18 -3.46 -27.17 -19.28
CA LEU A 18 -2.15 -27.75 -18.95
C LEU A 18 -1.77 -27.36 -17.52
N CYS A 19 -2.41 -28.02 -16.55
CA CYS A 19 -1.91 -28.11 -15.18
C CYS A 19 -1.77 -29.58 -14.77
N GLY A 20 -0.52 -30.02 -14.59
CA GLY A 20 -0.10 -30.91 -13.50
C GLY A 20 -0.57 -32.36 -13.52
N ARG A 21 0.08 -33.21 -14.31
CA ARG A 21 0.19 -34.64 -14.00
C ARG A 21 1.24 -34.81 -12.89
N SER A 22 0.81 -34.98 -11.65
CA SER A 22 1.65 -35.53 -10.57
C SER A 22 0.83 -36.42 -9.64
N ALA A 23 0.99 -37.73 -9.88
CA ALA A 23 0.86 -38.88 -9.00
C ALA A 23 -0.06 -38.78 -7.76
N TRP A 24 -1.20 -39.48 -7.83
CA TRP A 24 -1.68 -40.34 -6.74
C TRP A 24 -2.38 -41.57 -7.34
N VAL A 25 -1.60 -42.61 -7.63
CA VAL A 25 -2.13 -43.97 -7.75
C VAL A 25 -2.19 -44.53 -6.34
N ALA A 26 -3.38 -44.55 -5.73
CA ALA A 26 -3.88 -45.60 -4.82
C ALA A 26 -5.04 -45.08 -3.97
N ARG A 27 -6.27 -45.27 -4.47
CA ARG A 27 -7.35 -45.99 -3.77
C ARG A 27 -8.56 -46.02 -4.70
N LYS A 28 -8.60 -47.08 -5.53
CA LYS A 28 -9.87 -47.71 -5.91
C LYS A 28 -10.58 -48.08 -4.60
N ASP A 29 -11.89 -47.92 -4.58
CA ASP A 29 -12.80 -48.22 -3.47
C ASP A 29 -12.99 -47.04 -2.50
N LYS A 30 -13.76 -46.05 -2.95
CA LYS A 30 -14.92 -45.54 -2.20
C LYS A 30 -15.74 -44.59 -3.08
N ALA A 31 -16.94 -45.07 -3.40
CA ALA A 31 -18.11 -44.31 -3.78
C ALA A 31 -18.04 -43.49 -5.07
N GLU A 32 -19.20 -43.42 -5.71
CA GLU A 32 -19.63 -42.33 -6.57
C GLU A 32 -19.39 -40.99 -5.84
N LEU A 33 -18.16 -40.50 -5.85
CA LEU A 33 -17.87 -39.10 -5.61
C LEU A 33 -18.48 -38.39 -6.81
N GLU A 34 -19.64 -37.77 -6.58
CA GLU A 34 -20.28 -36.79 -7.45
C GLU A 34 -19.18 -35.98 -8.15
N GLN A 35 -18.87 -36.36 -9.39
CA GLN A 35 -17.91 -35.60 -10.16
C GLN A 35 -18.57 -34.25 -10.36
N PRO A 36 -18.01 -33.15 -9.82
CA PRO A 36 -18.57 -31.84 -10.07
C PRO A 36 -18.68 -31.70 -11.58
N SER A 37 -19.82 -31.17 -12.04
CA SER A 37 -20.00 -30.92 -13.46
C SER A 37 -18.78 -30.14 -13.98
N THR A 38 -18.32 -30.42 -15.19
CA THR A 38 -17.15 -29.74 -15.77
C THR A 38 -17.27 -28.21 -15.71
N TYR A 39 -18.52 -27.72 -15.71
CA TYR A 39 -18.89 -26.33 -15.46
C TYR A 39 -18.53 -25.84 -14.04
N GLU A 40 -18.90 -26.58 -12.99
CA GLU A 40 -18.55 -26.24 -11.61
C GLU A 40 -17.05 -26.25 -11.37
N LEU A 41 -16.34 -27.23 -11.95
CA LEU A 41 -14.88 -27.28 -11.86
C LEU A 41 -14.25 -26.03 -12.49
N LYS A 42 -14.71 -25.63 -13.68
CA LYS A 42 -14.24 -24.42 -14.37
C LYS A 42 -14.52 -23.15 -13.56
N ARG A 43 -15.73 -23.01 -13.02
CA ARG A 43 -16.11 -21.88 -12.17
C ARG A 43 -15.22 -21.78 -10.93
N ASN A 44 -14.97 -22.91 -10.26
CA ASN A 44 -14.14 -22.96 -9.06
C ASN A 44 -12.69 -22.57 -9.36
N VAL A 45 -12.15 -23.00 -10.50
CA VAL A 45 -10.80 -22.60 -10.95
C VAL A 45 -10.75 -21.10 -11.23
N GLU A 46 -11.72 -20.57 -11.99
CA GLU A 46 -11.78 -19.13 -12.29
C GLU A 46 -11.86 -18.29 -11.01
N GLU A 47 -12.69 -18.70 -10.05
CA GLU A 47 -12.82 -18.04 -8.75
C GLU A 47 -11.52 -18.12 -7.93
N ALA A 48 -10.86 -19.28 -7.89
CA ALA A 48 -9.60 -19.46 -7.19
C ALA A 48 -8.49 -18.57 -7.77
N GLU A 49 -8.40 -18.49 -9.11
CA GLU A 49 -7.46 -17.61 -9.80
C GLU A 49 -7.74 -16.13 -9.51
N GLY A 50 -9.03 -15.74 -9.46
CA GLY A 50 -9.44 -14.38 -9.11
C GLY A 50 -8.99 -14.01 -7.69
N ARG A 51 -9.28 -14.88 -6.72
CA ARG A 51 -8.86 -14.69 -5.32
C ARG A 51 -7.33 -14.66 -5.17
N TYR A 52 -6.62 -15.49 -5.92
CA TYR A 52 -5.16 -15.48 -5.92
C TYR A 52 -4.59 -14.13 -6.40
N LEU A 53 -5.13 -13.58 -7.50
CA LEU A 53 -4.76 -12.25 -7.96
C LEU A 53 -5.12 -11.14 -6.97
N GLU A 54 -6.27 -11.23 -6.30
CA GLU A 54 -6.65 -10.27 -5.25
C GLU A 54 -5.67 -10.27 -4.07
N VAL A 55 -5.20 -11.44 -3.65
CA VAL A 55 -4.17 -11.57 -2.63
C VAL A 55 -2.87 -10.92 -3.11
N LEU A 56 -2.40 -11.25 -4.33
CA LEU A 56 -1.19 -10.63 -4.88
C LEU A 56 -1.32 -9.11 -4.95
N ARG A 57 -2.46 -8.58 -5.42
CA ARG A 57 -2.74 -7.13 -5.46
C ARG A 57 -2.59 -6.51 -4.08
N ARG A 58 -3.17 -7.14 -3.05
CA ARG A 58 -3.10 -6.66 -1.66
C ARG A 58 -1.66 -6.67 -1.14
N GLU A 59 -0.90 -7.71 -1.43
CA GLU A 59 0.51 -7.78 -0.99
C GLU A 59 1.37 -6.70 -1.67
N MET A 60 1.19 -6.46 -2.99
CA MET A 60 1.85 -5.34 -3.67
C MET A 60 1.46 -3.99 -3.04
N ALA A 61 0.18 -3.81 -2.69
CA ALA A 61 -0.28 -2.60 -2.03
C ALA A 61 0.37 -2.41 -0.65
N ASN A 62 0.45 -3.47 0.16
CA ASN A 62 1.09 -3.42 1.48
C ASN A 62 2.57 -3.03 1.37
N ILE A 63 3.29 -3.57 0.38
CA ILE A 63 4.69 -3.22 0.13
C ILE A 63 4.83 -1.74 -0.20
N LEU A 64 4.05 -1.24 -1.16
CA LEU A 64 4.09 0.17 -1.57
C LEU A 64 3.68 1.10 -0.43
N MET A 65 2.70 0.71 0.39
CA MET A 65 2.30 1.47 1.58
C MET A 65 3.44 1.61 2.60
N VAL A 66 4.32 0.60 2.71
CA VAL A 66 5.46 0.65 3.63
C VAL A 66 6.62 1.44 3.04
N SER A 67 6.95 1.21 1.77
CA SER A 67 8.13 1.81 1.13
C SER A 67 7.88 3.26 0.73
N ASN A 68 6.80 3.52 -0.02
CA ASN A 68 6.47 4.81 -0.59
C ASN A 68 4.95 4.97 -0.81
N PRO A 69 4.24 5.52 0.20
CA PRO A 69 2.80 5.71 0.14
C PRO A 69 2.32 6.57 -1.04
N ASP A 70 3.15 7.47 -1.57
CA ASP A 70 2.81 8.31 -2.73
C ASP A 70 2.79 7.51 -4.04
N THR A 71 3.73 6.57 -4.17
CA THR A 71 3.73 5.62 -5.29
C THR A 71 2.48 4.74 -5.24
N MET A 72 2.06 4.31 -4.04
CA MET A 72 0.80 3.54 -3.88
C MET A 72 -0.42 4.35 -4.33
N LEU A 73 -0.54 5.62 -3.92
CA LEU A 73 -1.64 6.49 -4.35
C LEU A 73 -1.68 6.64 -5.88
N THR A 74 -0.51 6.90 -6.47
CA THR A 74 -0.38 7.06 -7.93
C THR A 74 -0.77 5.79 -8.68
N ALA A 75 -0.34 4.63 -8.18
CA ALA A 75 -0.67 3.32 -8.75
C ALA A 75 -2.19 3.02 -8.63
N TYR A 76 -2.79 3.33 -7.48
CA TYR A 76 -4.23 3.23 -7.27
C TYR A 76 -5.00 4.11 -8.26
N ASP A 77 -4.65 5.40 -8.37
CA ASP A 77 -5.31 6.35 -9.27
C ASP A 77 -5.21 5.91 -10.74
N LYS A 78 -4.06 5.37 -11.15
CA LYS A 78 -3.86 4.81 -12.50
C LYS A 78 -4.81 3.63 -12.76
N ALA A 79 -4.92 2.70 -11.81
CA ALA A 79 -5.82 1.56 -11.93
C ALA A 79 -7.30 1.96 -11.89
N TRP A 80 -7.66 2.93 -11.05
CA TRP A 80 -9.03 3.41 -10.91
C TRP A 80 -9.50 4.22 -12.11
N ARG A 81 -8.62 5.05 -12.69
CA ARG A 81 -8.88 5.71 -13.99
C ARG A 81 -9.13 4.67 -15.08
N TYR A 82 -8.29 3.63 -15.15
CA TYR A 82 -8.48 2.55 -16.10
C TYR A 82 -9.84 1.84 -15.93
N GLN A 83 -10.30 1.60 -14.69
CA GLN A 83 -11.63 1.04 -14.45
C GLN A 83 -12.73 1.91 -15.07
N ARG A 84 -12.68 3.22 -14.85
CA ARG A 84 -13.68 4.16 -15.39
C ARG A 84 -13.69 4.16 -16.91
N GLU A 85 -12.52 4.11 -17.53
CA GLU A 85 -12.36 4.03 -18.98
C GLU A 85 -12.92 2.71 -19.55
N ILE A 86 -12.59 1.56 -18.94
CA ILE A 86 -13.01 0.23 -19.43
C ILE A 86 -14.49 -0.06 -19.22
N VAL A 87 -15.08 0.43 -18.13
CA VAL A 87 -16.52 0.28 -17.88
C VAL A 87 -17.34 1.02 -18.95
N ALA A 88 -16.84 2.16 -19.44
CA ALA A 88 -17.49 2.91 -20.52
C ALA A 88 -17.11 2.41 -21.94
N ALA A 89 -16.02 1.65 -22.07
CA ALA A 89 -15.53 1.17 -23.35
C ALA A 89 -16.45 0.12 -24.00
N ASP A 90 -16.37 0.01 -25.32
CA ASP A 90 -17.05 -1.00 -26.11
C ASP A 90 -16.47 -2.42 -25.87
N PRO A 91 -17.26 -3.49 -26.14
CA PRO A 91 -16.80 -4.86 -25.93
C PRO A 91 -15.53 -5.24 -26.73
N GLU A 92 -15.33 -4.68 -27.93
CA GLU A 92 -14.15 -4.99 -28.74
C GLU A 92 -12.88 -4.47 -28.06
N ARG A 93 -12.93 -3.23 -27.55
CA ARG A 93 -11.85 -2.64 -26.77
C ARG A 93 -11.53 -3.46 -25.52
N ARG A 94 -12.54 -3.90 -24.77
CA ARG A 94 -12.35 -4.74 -23.56
C ARG A 94 -11.67 -6.06 -23.91
N ASN A 95 -12.11 -6.70 -24.98
CA ASN A 95 -11.51 -7.96 -25.45
C ASN A 95 -10.08 -7.78 -25.95
N ALA A 96 -9.78 -6.68 -26.65
CA ALA A 96 -8.43 -6.35 -27.10
C ALA A 96 -7.47 -6.14 -25.92
N ASP A 97 -7.91 -5.42 -24.87
CA ASP A 97 -7.12 -5.21 -23.66
C ASP A 97 -6.91 -6.53 -22.88
N LEU A 98 -7.94 -7.36 -22.75
CA LEU A 98 -7.80 -8.70 -22.16
C LEU A 98 -6.81 -9.55 -22.95
N HIS A 99 -6.88 -9.49 -24.28
CA HIS A 99 -5.93 -10.20 -25.14
C HIS A 99 -4.50 -9.69 -24.94
N SER A 100 -4.30 -8.38 -24.87
CA SER A 100 -2.98 -7.79 -24.62
C SER A 100 -2.40 -8.22 -23.27
N ILE A 101 -3.20 -8.22 -22.20
CA ILE A 101 -2.73 -8.62 -20.86
C ILE A 101 -2.44 -10.13 -20.81
N THR A 102 -3.28 -10.96 -21.42
CA THR A 102 -3.07 -12.42 -21.45
C THR A 102 -1.92 -12.85 -22.35
N GLN A 103 -1.59 -12.06 -23.38
CA GLN A 103 -0.35 -12.23 -24.14
C GLN A 103 0.90 -11.84 -23.33
N LYS A 104 0.81 -10.76 -22.55
CA LYS A 104 1.91 -10.31 -21.68
C LYS A 104 2.15 -11.28 -20.51
N PHE A 105 1.08 -11.82 -19.94
CA PHE A 105 1.09 -12.75 -18.81
C PHE A 105 0.29 -14.00 -19.17
N LYS A 106 1.00 -15.00 -19.69
CA LYS A 106 0.41 -16.27 -20.13
C LYS A 106 -0.05 -17.11 -18.95
N TYR A 107 0.61 -16.98 -17.80
CA TYR A 107 0.29 -17.75 -16.59
C TYR A 107 0.10 -16.82 -15.38
N TYR A 108 -0.81 -17.17 -14.46
CA TYR A 108 -1.05 -16.36 -13.26
C TYR A 108 0.18 -16.19 -12.37
N ARG A 109 1.04 -17.22 -12.29
CA ARG A 109 2.33 -17.14 -11.59
C ARG A 109 3.24 -16.04 -12.12
N GLU A 110 3.03 -15.57 -13.36
CA GLU A 110 3.86 -14.50 -13.92
C GLU A 110 3.50 -13.15 -13.29
N PHE A 111 2.32 -13.01 -12.67
CA PHE A 111 1.95 -11.86 -11.83
C PHE A 111 2.64 -11.87 -10.45
N GLU A 112 3.19 -13.01 -10.04
CA GLU A 112 3.83 -13.20 -8.75
C GLU A 112 5.26 -12.63 -8.77
N LEU A 113 5.40 -11.36 -8.37
CA LEU A 113 6.72 -10.71 -8.32
C LEU A 113 7.61 -11.31 -7.23
N LEU A 114 7.07 -11.44 -6.01
CA LEU A 114 7.86 -11.79 -4.82
C LEU A 114 8.39 -13.23 -4.85
N GLY A 115 7.78 -14.09 -5.67
CA GLY A 115 7.81 -15.52 -5.44
C GLY A 115 7.17 -15.82 -4.08
N THR A 116 6.01 -16.45 -4.01
CA THR A 116 5.38 -16.97 -2.78
C THR A 116 6.22 -18.11 -2.20
N ARG A 117 7.50 -17.88 -1.97
CA ARG A 117 8.43 -18.77 -1.32
C ARG A 117 8.17 -18.62 0.17
N HIS A 118 7.63 -19.67 0.75
CA HIS A 118 7.14 -19.73 2.13
C HIS A 118 8.16 -19.30 3.20
N PHE A 119 9.45 -19.27 2.87
CA PHE A 119 10.56 -19.04 3.81
C PHE A 119 11.45 -17.85 3.43
N VAL A 120 11.02 -16.99 2.49
CA VAL A 120 11.78 -15.78 2.17
C VAL A 120 11.30 -14.65 3.07
N PRO A 121 12.18 -14.04 3.89
CA PRO A 121 11.84 -12.86 4.66
C PRO A 121 11.32 -11.78 3.72
N TYR A 122 10.17 -11.17 4.04
CA TYR A 122 9.56 -10.14 3.22
C TYR A 122 10.51 -8.98 2.90
N GLU A 123 11.33 -8.58 3.86
CA GLU A 123 12.36 -7.56 3.68
C GLU A 123 13.34 -7.92 2.55
N ALA A 124 13.83 -9.16 2.54
CA ALA A 124 14.74 -9.65 1.50
C ALA A 124 14.07 -9.71 0.12
N ALA A 125 12.79 -10.07 0.06
CA ALA A 125 12.02 -10.05 -1.19
C ALA A 125 11.77 -8.60 -1.69
N MET A 126 11.52 -7.66 -0.78
CA MET A 126 11.32 -6.24 -1.13
C MET A 126 12.57 -5.61 -1.74
N PHE A 127 13.77 -5.96 -1.29
CA PHE A 127 15.03 -5.44 -1.87
C PHE A 127 15.35 -6.00 -3.26
N SER A 128 14.63 -7.02 -3.72
CA SER A 128 14.90 -7.66 -5.01
C SER A 128 14.24 -6.93 -6.19
N PHE A 129 13.34 -5.98 -5.93
CA PHE A 129 12.57 -5.27 -6.94
C PHE A 129 12.55 -3.77 -6.67
N SER A 130 12.46 -2.99 -7.73
CA SER A 130 12.25 -1.55 -7.63
C SER A 130 10.79 -1.23 -7.24
N GLU A 131 10.57 -0.08 -6.59
CA GLU A 131 9.22 0.39 -6.27
C GLU A 131 8.35 0.52 -7.51
N ASP A 132 8.93 0.98 -8.63
CA ASP A 132 8.25 1.12 -9.91
C ASP A 132 7.77 -0.23 -10.46
N GLU A 133 8.56 -1.29 -10.33
CA GLU A 133 8.16 -2.65 -10.76
C GLU A 133 6.99 -3.18 -9.93
N VAL A 134 7.00 -2.93 -8.62
CA VAL A 134 5.90 -3.31 -7.72
C VAL A 134 4.63 -2.52 -8.07
N ALA A 135 4.76 -1.22 -8.33
CA ALA A 135 3.66 -0.34 -8.74
C ALA A 135 3.06 -0.75 -10.08
N ASP A 136 3.90 -1.02 -11.09
CA ASP A 136 3.43 -1.51 -12.39
C ASP A 136 2.77 -2.87 -12.24
N ARG A 137 3.31 -3.76 -11.41
CA ARG A 137 2.69 -5.07 -11.16
C ARG A 137 1.32 -4.94 -10.51
N TYR A 138 1.18 -4.08 -9.51
CA TYR A 138 -0.08 -3.75 -8.88
C TYR A 138 -1.12 -3.29 -9.91
N VAL A 139 -0.72 -2.40 -10.82
CA VAL A 139 -1.60 -1.88 -11.88
C VAL A 139 -2.02 -3.00 -12.84
N GLU A 140 -1.09 -3.84 -13.30
CA GLU A 140 -1.43 -4.93 -14.24
C GLU A 140 -2.37 -5.97 -13.63
N ILE A 141 -2.16 -6.35 -12.37
CA ILE A 141 -3.08 -7.24 -11.64
C ILE A 141 -4.46 -6.58 -11.54
N SER A 142 -4.50 -5.29 -11.22
CA SER A 142 -5.75 -4.54 -11.09
C SER A 142 -6.51 -4.48 -12.42
N LYS A 143 -5.81 -4.22 -13.54
CA LYS A 143 -6.42 -4.25 -14.89
C LYS A 143 -7.00 -5.62 -15.21
N MET A 144 -6.28 -6.70 -14.92
CA MET A 144 -6.77 -8.06 -15.14
C MET A 144 -8.03 -8.34 -14.33
N LEU A 145 -8.06 -7.96 -13.05
CA LEU A 145 -9.25 -8.11 -12.19
C LEU A 145 -10.43 -7.29 -12.71
N ILE A 146 -10.20 -6.04 -13.13
CA ILE A 146 -11.24 -5.18 -13.74
C ILE A 146 -11.82 -5.85 -14.97
N LEU A 147 -10.98 -6.22 -15.95
CA LEU A 147 -11.43 -6.83 -17.20
C LEU A 147 -12.20 -8.13 -16.95
N ARG A 148 -11.71 -8.99 -16.05
CA ARG A 148 -12.42 -10.22 -15.69
C ARG A 148 -13.80 -9.94 -15.12
N ARG A 149 -13.93 -8.96 -14.22
CA ARG A 149 -15.24 -8.58 -13.67
C ARG A 149 -16.14 -7.96 -14.75
N THR A 150 -15.62 -7.09 -15.61
CA THR A 150 -16.43 -6.44 -16.66
C THR A 150 -16.86 -7.39 -17.78
N ILE A 151 -16.07 -8.41 -18.11
CA ILE A 151 -16.37 -9.36 -19.20
C ILE A 151 -17.15 -10.59 -18.69
N PHE A 152 -16.76 -11.14 -17.55
CA PHE A 152 -17.32 -12.41 -17.04
C PHE A 152 -18.24 -12.24 -15.85
N GLY A 153 -18.23 -11.08 -15.19
CA GLY A 153 -19.15 -10.79 -14.11
C GLY A 153 -20.51 -10.34 -14.66
N GLY A 154 -21.59 -10.95 -14.16
CA GLY A 154 -22.96 -10.58 -14.56
C GLY A 154 -23.34 -9.15 -14.14
N GLU A 155 -24.58 -8.74 -14.41
CA GLU A 155 -25.12 -7.37 -14.22
C GLU A 155 -24.96 -6.73 -12.81
N LYS A 156 -24.47 -7.46 -11.81
CA LYS A 156 -24.26 -7.01 -10.43
C LYS A 156 -22.80 -7.08 -9.98
N THR A 157 -21.85 -6.62 -10.78
CA THR A 157 -20.44 -6.63 -10.38
C THR A 157 -20.08 -5.44 -9.52
N ASN A 158 -19.73 -5.72 -8.26
CA ASN A 158 -18.96 -4.82 -7.41
C ASN A 158 -17.73 -4.34 -8.18
N GLN A 159 -17.59 -3.02 -8.29
CA GLN A 159 -16.39 -2.40 -8.84
C GLN A 159 -15.14 -2.90 -8.10
N VAL A 160 -14.00 -3.00 -8.79
CA VAL A 160 -12.72 -3.35 -8.15
C VAL A 160 -12.25 -2.22 -7.23
N PHE A 161 -12.59 -0.99 -7.62
CA PHE A 161 -12.30 0.25 -6.93
C PHE A 161 -13.58 1.06 -6.75
N ASP A 162 -13.80 1.60 -5.57
CA ASP A 162 -14.92 2.48 -5.26
C ASP A 162 -14.46 3.70 -4.42
N ASP A 163 -15.33 4.70 -4.31
CA ASP A 163 -15.03 5.94 -3.58
C ASP A 163 -14.72 5.66 -2.09
N GLN A 164 -15.36 4.64 -1.51
CA GLN A 164 -15.16 4.27 -0.12
C GLN A 164 -13.76 3.70 0.13
N GLU A 165 -13.27 2.83 -0.76
CA GLU A 165 -11.93 2.27 -0.71
C GLU A 165 -10.87 3.37 -0.93
N TYR A 166 -11.13 4.33 -1.82
CA TYR A 166 -10.25 5.48 -2.01
C TYR A 166 -10.13 6.34 -0.74
N GLU A 167 -11.24 6.61 -0.06
CA GLU A 167 -11.21 7.31 1.23
C GLU A 167 -10.39 6.55 2.27
N VAL A 168 -10.54 5.23 2.33
CA VAL A 168 -9.77 4.37 3.25
C VAL A 168 -8.29 4.42 2.91
N LEU A 169 -7.92 4.36 1.64
CA LEU A 169 -6.55 4.49 1.16
C LEU A 169 -5.95 5.85 1.55
N SER A 170 -6.65 6.94 1.24
CA SER A 170 -6.18 8.31 1.54
C SER A 170 -5.91 8.50 3.04
N LYS A 171 -6.83 8.04 3.89
CA LYS A 171 -6.66 8.05 5.36
C LYS A 171 -5.47 7.19 5.78
N SER A 172 -5.31 6.00 5.21
CA SER A 172 -4.22 5.08 5.55
C SER A 172 -2.85 5.64 5.14
N VAL A 173 -2.76 6.27 3.97
CA VAL A 173 -1.53 6.92 3.48
C VAL A 173 -1.16 8.09 4.39
N ARG A 174 -2.13 8.93 4.76
CA ARG A 174 -1.90 10.03 5.70
C ARG A 174 -1.41 9.51 7.06
N ALA A 175 -2.07 8.51 7.62
CA ALA A 175 -1.67 7.89 8.88
C ALA A 175 -0.24 7.32 8.81
N GLN A 176 0.12 6.67 7.71
CA GLN A 176 1.46 6.12 7.51
C GLN A 176 2.53 7.23 7.43
N LYS A 177 2.25 8.32 6.69
CA LYS A 177 3.13 9.50 6.63
C LYS A 177 3.29 10.16 7.99
N ASP A 178 2.21 10.28 8.75
CA ASP A 178 2.24 10.87 10.09
C ASP A 178 3.01 10.00 11.09
N ARG A 179 2.90 8.66 11.00
CA ARG A 179 3.73 7.73 11.79
C ARG A 179 5.21 7.87 11.44
N ALA A 180 5.56 7.91 10.15
CA ALA A 180 6.94 8.11 9.72
C ALA A 180 7.49 9.46 10.19
N PHE A 181 6.69 10.52 10.08
CA PHE A 181 7.06 11.86 10.53
C PHE A 181 7.24 11.91 12.06
N ARG A 182 6.36 11.26 12.83
CA ARG A 182 6.51 11.11 14.27
C ARG A 182 7.82 10.41 14.63
N ALA A 183 8.15 9.30 13.97
CA ALA A 183 9.40 8.59 14.23
C ALA A 183 10.62 9.50 13.97
N LYS A 184 10.58 10.35 12.94
CA LYS A 184 11.62 11.37 12.70
C LYS A 184 11.71 12.37 13.86
N ILE A 185 10.58 12.85 14.40
CA ILE A 185 10.54 13.74 15.56
C ILE A 185 11.13 13.07 16.80
N GLU A 186 10.72 11.84 17.09
CA GLU A 186 11.23 11.08 18.24
C GLU A 186 12.74 10.87 18.14
N HIS A 187 13.24 10.53 16.96
CA HIS A 187 14.67 10.39 16.71
C HIS A 187 15.44 11.72 16.86
N ALA A 188 14.89 12.83 16.34
CA ALA A 188 15.46 14.17 16.51
C ALA A 188 15.52 14.57 17.99
N MET A 189 14.44 14.34 18.74
CA MET A 189 14.38 14.64 20.17
C MET A 189 15.31 13.74 20.99
N ALA A 190 15.46 12.47 20.64
CA ALA A 190 16.42 11.59 21.28
C ALA A 190 17.86 12.10 21.14
N ARG A 191 18.24 12.57 19.94
CA ARG A 191 19.55 13.22 19.70
C ARG A 191 19.69 14.52 20.49
N PHE A 192 18.66 15.35 20.51
CA PHE A 192 18.62 16.58 21.29
C PHE A 192 18.81 16.31 22.79
N TYR A 193 18.10 15.34 23.36
CA TYR A 193 18.21 14.98 24.78
C TYR A 193 19.58 14.39 25.13
N ALA A 194 20.16 13.57 24.25
CA ALA A 194 21.52 13.07 24.43
C ALA A 194 22.55 14.22 24.45
N PHE A 195 22.44 15.16 23.51
CA PHE A 195 23.29 16.36 23.46
C PHE A 195 23.12 17.22 24.71
N SER A 196 21.86 17.50 25.07
CA SER A 196 21.50 18.29 26.24
C SER A 196 22.05 17.69 27.53
N SER A 197 21.97 16.37 27.69
CA SER A 197 22.46 15.68 28.89
C SER A 197 23.98 15.72 29.02
N GLY A 198 24.70 15.61 27.89
CA GLY A 198 26.15 15.78 27.87
C GLY A 198 26.59 17.22 28.15
N TYR A 199 25.83 18.22 27.67
CA TYR A 199 26.09 19.62 27.97
C TYR A 199 25.93 19.94 29.45
N ASP A 200 24.83 19.49 30.08
CA ASP A 200 24.55 19.77 31.49
C ASP A 200 25.59 19.16 32.45
N GLN A 201 26.31 18.11 32.02
CA GLN A 201 27.39 17.49 32.77
C GLN A 201 28.75 18.19 32.60
N SER A 202 28.86 19.16 31.70
CA SER A 202 30.11 19.85 31.40
C SER A 202 30.43 20.94 32.44
N PRO A 203 31.64 20.98 33.01
CA PRO A 203 32.05 22.02 33.95
C PRO A 203 32.10 23.39 33.25
N GLY A 204 31.07 24.22 33.49
CA GLY A 204 30.89 25.53 32.87
C GLY A 204 29.49 25.79 32.28
N ALA A 205 28.64 24.77 32.21
CA ALA A 205 27.30 24.84 31.62
C ALA A 205 26.30 25.76 32.36
N THR A 206 26.56 26.10 33.63
CA THR A 206 25.62 26.86 34.47
C THR A 206 25.50 28.35 34.10
N ASN A 207 26.47 28.92 33.39
CA ASN A 207 26.52 30.36 33.10
C ASN A 207 26.49 30.71 31.60
N ALA A 208 26.49 29.72 30.71
CA ALA A 208 26.45 29.94 29.27
C ALA A 208 25.02 29.75 28.74
N PRO A 209 24.57 30.55 27.74
CA PRO A 209 23.31 30.30 27.08
C PRO A 209 23.34 28.90 26.46
N ARG A 210 22.31 28.10 26.74
CA ARG A 210 22.23 26.74 26.22
C ARG A 210 22.27 26.81 24.68
N PRO A 211 23.25 26.16 24.03
CA PRO A 211 23.36 26.21 22.58
C PRO A 211 22.13 25.56 21.94
N GLU A 212 21.67 26.15 20.85
CA GLU A 212 20.69 25.50 19.98
C GLU A 212 21.32 24.22 19.43
N PHE A 213 20.55 23.15 19.39
CA PHE A 213 21.04 21.90 18.82
C PHE A 213 20.96 22.04 17.31
N ASP A 214 22.11 22.18 16.68
CA ASP A 214 22.20 22.29 15.24
C ASP A 214 23.12 21.20 14.67
N MET A 215 22.51 20.29 13.92
CA MET A 215 23.22 19.31 13.10
C MET A 215 22.91 19.55 11.62
N GLY A 216 23.76 19.06 10.73
CA GLY A 216 23.66 19.34 9.28
C GLY A 216 22.29 18.96 8.68
N ASP A 217 21.59 18.00 9.28
CA ASP A 217 20.28 17.49 8.85
C ASP A 217 19.09 18.03 9.68
N VAL A 218 19.31 18.37 10.96
CA VAL A 218 18.25 18.72 11.92
C VAL A 218 18.68 19.84 12.85
N SER A 219 17.80 20.82 13.06
CA SER A 219 17.91 21.80 14.14
C SER A 219 16.78 21.64 15.15
N VAL A 220 17.09 21.74 16.44
CA VAL A 220 16.10 21.75 17.53
C VAL A 220 16.37 22.93 18.44
N PHE A 221 15.34 23.74 18.68
CA PHE A 221 15.41 24.89 19.57
C PHE A 221 14.13 25.02 20.39
N ARG A 222 14.23 25.72 21.52
CA ARG A 222 13.09 25.90 22.43
C ARG A 222 12.20 27.03 21.91
N LEU A 223 10.91 26.74 21.72
CA LEU A 223 9.93 27.76 21.36
C LEU A 223 9.56 28.54 22.63
N ARG A 224 9.75 29.86 22.57
CA ARG A 224 9.24 30.76 23.61
C ARG A 224 7.80 31.09 23.25
N SER A 225 6.85 30.28 23.71
CA SER A 225 5.44 30.62 23.56
C SER A 225 5.15 31.94 24.26
N ALA A 226 4.43 32.84 23.58
CA ALA A 226 3.98 34.11 24.15
C ALA A 226 2.91 33.91 25.24
N SER A 227 2.24 32.76 25.22
CA SER A 227 1.32 32.29 26.25
C SER A 227 2.06 31.49 27.31
N PHE A 228 1.88 31.85 28.59
CA PHE A 228 2.37 31.11 29.76
C PHE A 228 1.64 29.76 29.88
N THR A 229 2.02 28.78 29.04
CA THR A 229 1.58 27.40 29.19
C THR A 229 2.64 26.63 29.98
N PRO A 230 2.24 25.66 30.83
CA PRO A 230 3.19 24.83 31.60
C PRO A 230 3.92 23.80 30.72
N GLU A 231 3.73 23.85 29.41
CA GLU A 231 4.30 22.90 28.45
C GLU A 231 5.67 23.37 27.96
N ASN A 232 6.62 22.44 27.86
CA ASN A 232 7.89 22.69 27.21
C ASN A 232 7.73 22.48 25.70
N GLU A 233 7.82 23.56 24.94
CA GLU A 233 7.70 23.52 23.49
C GLU A 233 9.07 23.56 22.81
N ASN A 234 9.30 22.62 21.89
CA ASN A 234 10.50 22.58 21.05
C ASN A 234 10.10 22.66 19.58
N GLY A 235 10.75 23.56 18.84
CA GLY A 235 10.68 23.68 17.40
C GLY A 235 11.76 22.82 16.77
N ILE A 236 11.38 22.05 15.75
CA ILE A 236 12.26 21.14 15.04
C ILE A 236 12.22 21.51 13.56
N VAL A 237 13.41 21.66 12.96
CA VAL A 237 13.60 21.92 11.53
C VAL A 237 14.32 20.74 10.91
N PHE A 238 13.68 20.07 9.96
CA PHE A 238 14.30 19.03 9.13
C PHE A 238 14.86 19.68 7.86
N LYS A 239 16.14 20.05 7.87
CA LYS A 239 16.77 20.86 6.81
C LYS A 239 16.72 20.19 5.43
N LEU A 240 16.85 18.86 5.40
CA LEU A 240 16.86 18.08 4.17
C LEU A 240 15.48 18.03 3.48
N THR A 241 14.41 17.96 4.26
CA THR A 241 13.04 17.85 3.72
C THR A 241 12.31 19.18 3.70
N GLY A 242 12.83 20.21 4.37
CA GLY A 242 12.13 21.48 4.57
C GLY A 242 10.88 21.35 5.44
N GLU A 243 10.77 20.27 6.24
CA GLU A 243 9.64 20.03 7.13
C GLU A 243 9.88 20.66 8.51
N TYR A 244 8.81 21.12 9.14
CA TYR A 244 8.84 21.74 10.47
C TYR A 244 7.92 20.99 11.42
N ALA A 245 8.37 20.80 12.66
CA ALA A 245 7.58 20.14 13.69
C ALA A 245 7.62 20.90 15.01
N VAL A 246 6.54 20.78 15.77
CA VAL A 246 6.49 21.20 17.18
C VAL A 246 6.34 19.95 18.02
N TYR A 247 7.22 19.83 19.01
CA TYR A 247 7.18 18.78 20.02
C TYR A 247 6.92 19.43 21.37
N THR A 248 5.82 19.04 22.02
CA THR A 248 5.47 19.55 23.36
C THR A 248 5.57 18.44 24.39
N THR A 249 6.13 18.78 25.56
CA THR A 249 6.13 17.90 26.73
C THR A 249 5.50 18.58 27.92
N PHE A 250 4.63 17.84 28.59
CA PHE A 250 4.01 18.23 29.84
C PHE A 250 4.34 17.20 30.91
N HIS A 251 4.90 17.67 32.02
CA HIS A 251 5.22 16.83 33.17
C HIS A 251 4.16 17.02 34.25
N ASP A 252 3.30 16.04 34.40
CA ASP A 252 2.33 15.97 35.49
C ASP A 252 3.04 15.41 36.73
N HIS A 253 3.47 16.31 37.61
CA HIS A 253 4.14 15.96 38.86
C HIS A 253 3.22 15.25 39.85
N GLU A 254 1.91 15.47 39.78
CA GLU A 254 0.94 14.84 40.69
C GLU A 254 0.72 13.36 40.33
N ARG A 255 0.69 13.05 39.03
CA ARG A 255 0.50 11.68 38.53
C ARG A 255 1.79 10.98 38.15
N CYS A 256 2.94 11.63 38.29
CA CYS A 256 4.24 11.17 37.80
C CYS A 256 4.19 10.71 36.33
N ARG A 257 3.46 11.44 35.48
CA ARG A 257 3.28 11.11 34.06
C ARG A 257 3.86 12.20 33.17
N THR A 258 4.51 11.76 32.09
CA THR A 258 4.95 12.66 31.02
C THR A 258 4.03 12.48 29.83
N TYR A 259 3.42 13.59 29.39
CA TYR A 259 2.60 13.65 28.20
C TYR A 259 3.41 14.27 27.07
N GLN A 260 3.34 13.66 25.89
CA GLN A 260 4.08 14.08 24.70
C GLN A 260 3.08 14.30 23.57
N SER A 261 3.16 15.47 22.93
CA SER A 261 2.34 15.78 21.77
C SER A 261 3.22 16.18 20.59
N TYR A 262 2.79 15.75 19.40
CA TYR A 262 3.52 15.89 18.16
C TYR A 262 2.66 16.65 17.16
N TYR A 263 3.23 17.70 16.57
CA TYR A 263 2.54 18.53 15.60
C TYR A 263 3.40 18.75 14.36
N ARG A 264 2.76 18.70 13.19
CA ARG A 264 3.32 19.26 11.95
C ARG A 264 3.09 20.76 11.96
N SER A 265 4.08 21.52 11.50
CA SER A 265 4.06 22.98 11.55
C SER A 265 4.64 23.60 10.27
N ASN A 266 4.61 24.93 10.21
CA ASN A 266 5.21 25.73 9.15
C ASN A 266 6.53 26.38 9.63
N ALA A 267 7.23 27.08 8.74
CA ALA A 267 8.53 27.69 9.04
C ALA A 267 8.48 28.72 10.19
N SER A 268 7.31 29.33 10.43
CA SER A 268 7.11 30.30 11.51
C SER A 268 6.64 29.66 12.81
N PHE A 269 6.42 28.35 12.85
CA PHE A 269 5.88 27.59 13.98
C PHE A 269 4.50 28.07 14.49
N GLY A 270 3.77 28.80 13.64
CA GLY A 270 2.48 29.42 14.00
C GLY A 270 1.29 28.49 13.78
N GLU A 271 1.40 27.57 12.83
CA GLU A 271 0.40 26.56 12.53
C GLU A 271 0.71 25.26 13.27
N ARG A 272 -0.31 24.63 13.85
CA ARG A 272 -0.14 23.36 14.58
C ARG A 272 -1.19 22.37 14.11
N GLN A 273 -0.77 21.39 13.32
CA GLN A 273 -1.60 20.27 12.92
C GLN A 273 -1.20 19.03 13.73
N ALA A 274 -2.11 18.53 14.56
CA ALA A 274 -1.87 17.31 15.31
C ALA A 274 -1.67 16.13 14.36
N LEU A 275 -0.66 15.29 14.63
CA LEU A 275 -0.44 14.06 13.89
C LEU A 275 -1.53 13.04 14.25
N GLU A 276 -2.07 12.33 13.26
CA GLU A 276 -3.09 11.31 13.51
C GLU A 276 -2.47 10.11 14.25
N MET A 277 -2.94 9.84 15.46
CA MET A 277 -2.47 8.75 16.32
C MET A 277 -3.56 7.67 16.42
N ARG A 278 -3.57 6.74 15.46
CA ARG A 278 -4.31 5.47 15.58
C ARG A 278 -3.41 4.30 15.20
#